data_AF-A0A1C7MHU4-F1
#
_entry.id   AF-A0A1C7MHU4-F1
#
_cell.length_a   1.000
_cell.length_b   1.000
_cell.length_c   1.000
_cell.angle_alpha   90.00
_cell.angle_beta   90.00
_cell.angle_gamma   90.00
#
_symmetry.space_group_name_H-M   'P 1'
#
loop_
_entity.id
_entity.type
_entity.pdbx_description
1 polymer ?
#
loop_
_entity_poly.entity_id
_entity_poly.type
_entity_poly.pdbx_seq_one_letter_code
_entity_poly.pdbx_strand_id
1 'polypeptide(L)'
;MHVVALDTGSYGLIALSVPTAHFGLEERTLAQYAQNWGDLQPLLHRLLTFETAGVYLPSERGHGVDSFNLKTTATKTHGGFILNTS
;
A
#
# COMPACT_ATOMS: atom_id res chain seq x y z
N MET A 1 -33.37 -22.12 18.04
CA MET A 1 -32.09 -21.39 18.20
C MET A 1 -31.04 -22.12 17.38
N HIS A 2 -30.91 -21.77 16.09
CA HIS A 2 -29.84 -22.28 15.24
C HIS A 2 -28.67 -21.30 15.35
N VAL A 3 -27.61 -21.72 16.03
CA VAL A 3 -26.31 -21.05 15.91
C VAL A 3 -25.81 -21.38 14.50
N VAL A 4 -25.86 -20.40 13.61
CA VAL A 4 -25.11 -20.45 12.37
C VAL A 4 -23.64 -20.28 12.77
N ALA A 5 -22.87 -21.35 12.68
CA ALA A 5 -21.42 -21.26 12.67
C ALA A 5 -21.00 -20.58 11.36
N LEU A 6 -20.93 -19.25 11.38
CA LEU A 6 -20.28 -18.47 10.34
C LEU A 6 -18.77 -18.68 10.52
N ASP A 7 -18.14 -19.20 9.46
CA ASP A 7 -16.71 -19.58 9.39
C ASP A 7 -15.77 -18.49 9.95
N THR A 8 -15.32 -18.67 11.19
CA THR A 8 -14.34 -17.80 11.88
C THR A 8 -12.98 -17.74 11.17
N GLY A 9 -12.66 -18.70 10.29
CA GLY A 9 -11.35 -18.81 9.64
C GLY A 9 -11.13 -17.76 8.55
N SER A 10 -12.15 -17.48 7.74
CA SER A 10 -12.05 -16.52 6.65
C SER A 10 -12.07 -15.07 7.14
N TYR A 11 -12.95 -14.70 8.08
CA TYR A 11 -13.01 -13.35 8.65
C TYR A 11 -11.75 -12.94 9.42
N GLY A 12 -11.08 -13.89 10.09
CA GLY A 12 -9.82 -13.65 10.79
C GLY A 12 -8.68 -13.25 9.84
N LEU A 13 -8.62 -13.85 8.65
CA LEU A 13 -7.61 -13.52 7.64
C LEU A 13 -7.85 -12.13 7.02
N ILE A 14 -9.10 -11.75 6.77
CA ILE A 14 -9.45 -10.40 6.26
C ILE A 14 -9.21 -9.32 7.32
N ALA A 15 -9.51 -9.66 8.59
CA ALA A 15 -9.24 -8.77 9.72
C ALA A 15 -7.74 -8.52 9.93
N LEU A 16 -6.87 -9.47 9.55
CA LEU A 16 -5.42 -9.28 9.58
C LEU A 16 -4.89 -8.62 8.30
N SER A 17 -5.48 -8.90 7.13
CA SER A 17 -4.88 -8.49 5.85
C SER A 17 -4.90 -6.99 5.62
N VAL A 18 -6.00 -6.30 5.92
CA VAL A 18 -6.11 -4.84 5.72
C VAL A 18 -5.18 -4.06 6.68
N PRO A 19 -5.18 -4.34 8.00
CA PRO A 19 -4.21 -3.71 8.89
C PRO A 19 -2.76 -4.09 8.59
N THR A 20 -2.50 -5.34 8.16
CA THR A 20 -1.14 -5.78 7.82
C THR A 20 -0.62 -5.14 6.54
N ALA A 21 -1.48 -4.94 5.54
CA ALA A 21 -1.13 -4.15 4.38
C ALA A 21 -0.76 -2.74 4.85
N HIS A 22 -1.67 -2.11 5.59
CA HIS A 22 -1.57 -0.72 6.00
C HIS A 22 -0.35 -0.41 6.90
N PHE A 23 -0.20 -1.12 8.01
CA PHE A 23 0.93 -0.93 8.94
C PHE A 23 2.22 -1.64 8.47
N GLY A 24 2.17 -2.30 7.32
CA GLY A 24 3.24 -3.15 6.83
C GLY A 24 4.33 -2.37 6.11
N LEU A 25 4.32 -2.48 4.79
CA LEU A 25 5.44 -2.05 3.95
C LEU A 25 5.38 -0.55 3.63
N GLU A 26 4.21 0.01 3.41
CA GLU A 26 4.05 1.42 3.01
C GLU A 26 4.56 2.43 4.05
N GLU A 27 4.21 2.28 5.33
CA GLU A 27 4.56 3.23 6.39
C GLU A 27 6.06 3.19 6.61
N ARG A 28 6.64 1.99 6.59
CA ARG A 28 8.09 1.80 6.71
C ARG A 28 8.84 2.40 5.53
N THR A 29 8.33 2.22 4.31
CA THR A 29 8.90 2.85 3.11
C THR A 29 8.80 4.37 3.22
N LEU A 30 7.63 4.92 3.53
CA LEU A 30 7.46 6.38 3.63
C LEU A 30 8.26 6.99 4.77
N ALA A 31 8.32 6.36 5.94
CA ALA A 31 9.11 6.83 7.08
C ALA A 31 10.59 6.94 6.76
N GLN A 32 11.14 6.03 5.95
CA GLN A 32 12.53 6.07 5.50
C GLN A 32 12.84 7.32 4.66
N TYR A 33 11.91 7.74 3.80
CA TYR A 33 12.09 8.93 2.94
C TYR A 33 11.66 10.23 3.63
N ALA A 34 10.66 10.18 4.52
CA ALA A 34 10.11 11.35 5.20
C ALA A 34 11.14 12.06 6.09
N GLN A 35 12.18 11.37 6.56
CA GLN A 35 13.29 12.01 7.28
C GLN A 35 14.02 13.06 6.43
N ASN A 36 14.14 12.81 5.13
CA ASN A 36 14.87 13.67 4.20
C ASN A 36 13.95 14.57 3.37
N TRP A 37 12.71 14.15 3.13
CA TRP A 37 11.74 14.86 2.30
C TRP A 37 10.56 15.32 3.16
N GLY A 38 10.63 16.57 3.61
CA GLY A 38 9.62 17.17 4.49
C GLY A 38 8.19 17.10 3.96
N ASP A 39 8.02 17.10 2.64
CA ASP A 39 6.71 17.00 1.98
C ASP A 39 5.99 15.68 2.25
N LEU A 40 6.70 14.63 2.68
CA LEU A 40 6.10 13.34 3.03
C LEU A 40 5.61 13.27 4.48
N GLN A 41 6.04 14.17 5.36
CA GLN A 41 5.65 14.18 6.78
C GLN A 41 4.13 14.31 6.99
N PRO A 42 3.41 15.20 6.26
CA PRO A 42 1.96 15.29 6.39
C PRO A 42 1.25 14.01 5.93
N LEU A 43 1.75 13.35 4.88
CA LEU A 43 1.18 12.10 4.40
C LEU A 43 1.41 10.97 5.41
N LEU A 44 2.63 10.85 5.93
CA LEU A 44 2.98 9.85 6.93
C LEU A 44 2.15 10.02 8.20
N HIS A 45 1.96 11.26 8.67
CA HIS A 45 1.09 11.53 9.82
C HIS A 45 -0.34 11.02 9.58
N ARG A 46 -0.92 11.33 8.41
CA ARG A 46 -2.29 10.89 8.06
C ARG A 46 -2.43 9.37 7.94
N LEU A 47 -1.38 8.67 7.51
CA LEU A 47 -1.34 7.21 7.51
C LEU A 47 -1.31 6.68 8.96
N LEU A 48 -0.40 7.18 9.79
CA LEU A 48 -0.23 6.75 11.18
C LEU A 48 -1.45 7.06 12.07
N THR A 49 -2.20 8.13 11.77
CA THR A 49 -3.46 8.47 12.46
C THR A 49 -4.68 7.79 11.85
N PHE A 50 -4.48 6.91 10.85
CA PHE A 50 -5.56 6.23 10.12
C PHE A 50 -6.56 7.19 9.45
N GLU A 51 -6.19 8.45 9.23
CA GLU A 51 -6.97 9.40 8.44
C GLU A 51 -6.98 9.03 6.95
N THR A 52 -5.97 8.30 6.50
CA THR A 52 -5.94 7.67 5.18
C THR A 52 -5.36 6.26 5.30
N ALA A 53 -5.90 5.33 4.51
CA ALA A 53 -5.31 4.01 4.34
C ALA A 53 -4.33 4.03 3.16
N GLY A 54 -3.24 3.28 3.27
CA GLY A 54 -2.27 3.03 2.21
C GLY A 54 -2.22 1.54 1.86
N VAL A 55 -1.58 1.26 0.73
CA VAL A 55 -1.16 -0.09 0.33
C VAL A 55 0.13 0.02 -0.49
N TYR A 56 1.06 -0.92 -0.28
CA TYR A 56 2.26 -1.04 -1.10
C TYR A 56 2.01 -1.94 -2.32
N LEU A 57 2.19 -1.41 -3.54
CA LEU A 57 1.85 -2.09 -4.80
C LEU A 57 3.09 -2.38 -5.68
N PRO A 58 3.97 -3.32 -5.29
CA PRO A 58 5.19 -3.62 -6.06
C PRO A 58 5.00 -4.65 -7.19
N SER A 59 3.87 -5.37 -7.21
CA SER A 59 3.63 -6.48 -8.14
C SER A 59 2.59 -6.10 -9.21
N GLU A 60 2.74 -6.68 -10.40
CA GLU A 60 1.81 -6.57 -11.52
C GLU A 60 1.39 -7.96 -12.03
N ARG A 61 0.33 -8.00 -12.86
CA ARG A 61 -0.04 -9.24 -13.53
C ARG A 61 1.09 -9.67 -14.47
N GLY A 62 1.71 -10.81 -14.17
CA GLY A 62 2.82 -11.36 -14.95
C GLY A 62 4.21 -10.96 -14.46
N HIS A 63 4.32 -10.05 -13.48
CA HIS A 63 5.59 -9.57 -12.94
C HIS A 63 5.49 -9.43 -11.41
N GLY A 64 6.12 -10.34 -10.68
CA GLY A 64 6.22 -10.28 -9.21
C GLY A 64 7.65 -10.48 -8.73
N VAL A 65 8.29 -11.54 -9.21
CA VAL A 65 9.73 -11.79 -8.95
C VAL A 65 10.65 -10.94 -9.86
N ASP A 66 10.15 -10.54 -11.02
CA ASP A 66 10.86 -9.73 -12.01
C ASP A 66 10.37 -8.27 -11.96
N SER A 67 10.78 -7.56 -10.92
CA SER A 67 10.42 -6.14 -10.71
C SER A 67 11.14 -5.19 -11.65
N PHE A 68 12.20 -5.63 -12.32
CA PHE A 68 12.94 -4.82 -13.29
C PHE A 68 12.17 -4.63 -14.60
N ASN A 69 11.17 -5.47 -14.86
CA ASN A 69 10.39 -5.46 -16.09
C ASN A 69 8.91 -5.10 -15.84
N LEU A 70 8.65 -4.31 -14.79
CA LEU A 70 7.32 -3.74 -14.56
C LEU A 70 6.93 -2.84 -15.73
N LYS A 71 5.65 -2.90 -16.10
CA LYS A 71 5.08 -2.14 -17.22
C LYS A 71 4.40 -0.85 -16.77
N THR A 72 4.15 -0.68 -15.48
CA THR A 72 3.69 0.59 -14.93
C THR A 72 4.80 1.62 -15.09
N THR A 73 4.46 2.77 -15.66
CA THR A 73 5.40 3.86 -15.89
C THR A 73 4.98 5.10 -15.11
N ALA A 74 5.97 5.84 -14.59
CA ALA A 74 5.81 7.16 -14.03
C ALA A 74 6.58 8.16 -14.89
N THR A 75 5.90 8.80 -15.84
CA THR A 75 6.52 9.74 -16.77
C THR A 75 6.62 11.11 -16.13
N LYS A 76 7.84 11.61 -15.91
CA LYS A 76 8.09 12.93 -15.32
C LYS A 76 7.57 14.04 -16.24
N THR A 77 6.89 15.03 -15.65
CA THR A 77 6.41 16.25 -16.30
C THR A 77 6.95 17.47 -15.57
N HIS A 78 6.63 18.68 -16.07
CA HIS A 78 6.98 19.93 -15.39
C HIS A 78 6.40 20.05 -13.98
N GLY A 79 5.25 19.42 -13.71
CA GLY A 79 4.52 19.55 -12.45
C GLY A 79 4.40 18.27 -11.64
N GLY A 80 5.05 17.17 -12.03
CA GLY A 80 4.94 15.89 -11.32
C GLY A 80 5.17 14.69 -12.22
N PHE A 81 4.30 13.69 -12.11
CA PHE A 81 4.39 12.44 -12.87
C PHE A 81 3.03 12.05 -13.44
N ILE A 82 3.02 11.49 -14.65
CA ILE A 82 1.87 10.79 -15.24
C ILE A 82 2.07 9.31 -15.01
N LEU A 83 1.13 8.66 -14.32
CA LEU A 83 1.13 7.22 -14.10
C LEU A 83 0.35 6.53 -15.23
N ASN A 84 0.94 5.51 -15.84
CA ASN A 84 0.31 4.73 -16.91
C ASN A 84 0.56 3.23 -16.73
N THR A 85 -0.43 2.41 -17.11
CA THR A 85 -0.33 0.94 -17.20
C THR A 85 -0.55 0.51 -18.66
N SER A 86 0.10 -0.57 -19.10
CA SER A 86 0.13 -1.01 -20.51
C SER A 86 -0.41 -2.42 -20.70
#